data_AF-U5SCL6-F1
#
_entry.id   AF-U5SCL6-F1
#
_cell.length_a   1.000
_cell.length_b   1.000
_cell.length_c   1.000
_cell.angle_alpha   90.00
_cell.angle_beta   90.00
_cell.angle_gamma   90.00
#
_symmetry.space_group_name_H-M   'P 1'
#
loop_
_entity.id
_entity.type
_entity.pdbx_description
1 polymer ?
#
loop_
_entity_poly.entity_id
_entity_poly.type
_entity_poly.pdbx_seq_one_letter_code
_entity_poly.pdbx_strand_id
1 'polypeptide(L)'
;MDKCEVFLSNGKSILVTCSTEQLLNKVTDKDGELLENLVLIEEESGASCYLNPNQIVTVSVSQSESEQDTNNSKEESEGEHTEENLDEIQNLSKDIGNME
;
A
#
# COMPACT_ATOMS: atom_id res chain seq x y z
N MET A 1 17.66 5.43 -6.76
CA MET A 1 16.96 4.40 -7.55
C MET A 1 15.72 4.04 -6.78
N ASP A 2 14.58 4.06 -7.45
CA ASP A 2 13.32 3.66 -6.84
C ASP A 2 13.41 2.19 -6.45
N LYS A 3 12.88 1.88 -5.27
CA LYS A 3 12.77 0.52 -4.75
C LYS A 3 11.33 0.27 -4.40
N CYS A 4 10.82 -0.89 -4.79
CA CYS A 4 9.52 -1.34 -4.35
C CYS A 4 9.63 -2.70 -3.65
N GLU A 5 8.76 -2.91 -2.68
CA GLU A 5 8.62 -4.18 -1.98
C GLU A 5 7.34 -4.86 -2.43
N VAL A 6 7.47 -6.10 -2.89
CA VAL A 6 6.37 -6.92 -3.39
C VAL A 6 5.99 -7.94 -2.32
N PHE A 7 4.77 -7.86 -1.81
CA PHE A 7 4.24 -8.80 -0.81
C PHE A 7 3.47 -9.93 -1.51
N LEU A 8 3.81 -11.16 -1.15
CA LEU A 8 3.25 -12.36 -1.75
C LEU A 8 2.25 -13.07 -0.83
N SER A 9 1.31 -13.80 -1.42
CA SER A 9 0.28 -14.55 -0.69
C SER A 9 0.83 -15.69 0.19
N ASN A 10 2.09 -16.07 -0.01
CA ASN A 10 2.80 -17.03 0.84
C ASN A 10 3.44 -16.39 2.11
N GLY A 11 3.20 -15.09 2.34
CA GLY A 11 3.72 -14.35 3.49
C GLY A 11 5.16 -13.86 3.33
N LYS A 12 5.80 -14.07 2.18
CA LYS A 12 7.13 -13.53 1.87
C LYS A 12 7.01 -12.18 1.19
N SER A 13 8.06 -11.38 1.30
CA SER A 13 8.25 -10.17 0.49
C SER A 13 9.54 -10.25 -0.33
N ILE A 14 9.55 -9.51 -1.44
CA ILE A 14 10.71 -9.38 -2.33
C ILE A 14 10.99 -7.90 -2.55
N LEU A 15 12.21 -7.46 -2.26
CA LEU A 15 12.67 -6.11 -2.58
C LEU A 15 13.25 -6.10 -4.00
N VAL A 16 12.74 -5.23 -4.86
CA VAL A 16 13.19 -5.11 -6.26
C VAL A 16 13.66 -3.69 -6.55
N THR A 17 14.75 -3.59 -7.33
CA THR A 17 15.36 -2.32 -7.73
C THR A 17 14.74 -1.84 -9.04
N CYS A 18 13.44 -1.58 -9.04
CA CYS A 18 12.72 -0.97 -10.16
C CYS A 18 11.61 -0.04 -9.65
N SER A 19 11.14 0.85 -10.52
CA SER A 19 9.96 1.66 -10.22
C SER A 19 8.70 0.79 -10.25
N THR A 20 7.67 1.21 -9.51
CA THR A 20 6.37 0.51 -9.50
C THR A 20 5.76 0.41 -10.88
N GLU A 21 5.91 1.43 -11.72
CA GLU A 21 5.44 1.42 -13.10
C GLU A 21 6.15 0.32 -13.92
N GLN A 22 7.47 0.20 -13.78
CA GLN A 22 8.22 -0.86 -14.46
C GLN A 22 7.82 -2.25 -13.97
N LEU A 23 7.56 -2.39 -12.67
CA LEU A 23 7.05 -3.65 -12.11
C LEU A 23 5.66 -3.98 -12.67
N LEU A 24 4.72 -3.02 -12.65
CA LEU A 24 3.36 -3.20 -13.17
C LEU A 24 3.39 -3.60 -14.63
N ASN A 25 4.13 -2.87 -15.47
CA ASN A 25 4.30 -3.20 -16.90
C ASN A 25 4.91 -4.59 -17.16
N LYS A 26 5.62 -5.17 -16.17
CA LYS A 26 6.17 -6.53 -16.26
C LYS A 26 5.18 -7.59 -15.83
N VAL A 27 4.24 -7.27 -14.94
CA VAL A 27 3.32 -8.24 -14.32
C VAL A 27 1.89 -8.13 -14.83
N THR A 28 1.55 -7.05 -15.55
CA THR A 28 0.26 -6.86 -16.21
C THR A 28 0.39 -6.81 -17.73
N ASP A 29 -0.70 -7.08 -18.43
CA ASP A 29 -0.83 -6.83 -19.86
C ASP A 29 -1.27 -5.38 -20.15
N LYS A 30 -1.56 -5.11 -21.43
CA LYS A 30 -2.01 -3.81 -21.94
C LYS A 30 -3.40 -3.38 -21.43
N ASP A 31 -4.21 -4.34 -20.99
CA ASP A 31 -5.56 -4.12 -20.50
C ASP A 31 -5.55 -3.98 -18.96
N GLY A 32 -4.39 -4.16 -18.33
CA GLY A 32 -4.18 -4.05 -16.88
C GLY A 32 -4.39 -5.36 -16.14
N GLU A 33 -4.59 -6.47 -16.86
CA GLU A 33 -4.81 -7.79 -16.27
C GLU A 33 -3.49 -8.44 -15.90
N LEU A 34 -3.47 -9.25 -14.83
CA LEU A 34 -2.27 -9.97 -14.42
C LEU A 34 -1.87 -11.02 -15.47
N LEU A 35 -0.58 -11.09 -15.78
CA LEU A 35 -0.07 -12.11 -16.69
C LEU A 35 -0.19 -13.51 -16.07
N GLU A 36 -0.61 -14.48 -16.87
CA GLU A 36 -0.70 -15.89 -16.45
C GLU A 36 0.67 -16.58 -16.32
N ASN A 37 1.70 -16.00 -16.95
CA ASN A 37 3.04 -16.58 -17.00
C ASN A 37 3.91 -16.09 -15.83
N LEU A 38 4.92 -16.90 -15.48
CA LEU A 38 5.97 -16.48 -14.56
C LEU A 38 6.82 -15.37 -15.20
N VAL A 39 7.11 -14.35 -14.40
CA VAL A 39 7.86 -13.16 -14.81
C VAL A 39 9.23 -13.19 -14.13
N LEU A 40 10.29 -12.97 -14.90
CA LEU A 40 11.64 -12.85 -14.34
C LEU A 40 11.84 -11.43 -13.77
N ILE A 41 12.18 -11.37 -12.48
CA ILE A 41 12.50 -10.14 -11.76
C ILE A 41 13.89 -10.23 -11.14
N GLU A 42 14.50 -9.07 -10.88
CA GLU A 42 15.79 -8.95 -10.22
C GLU A 42 15.59 -8.33 -8.85
N GLU A 43 16.05 -9.03 -7.82
CA GLU A 43 16.04 -8.59 -6.44
C GLU A 43 17.10 -7.52 -6.20
N GLU A 44 16.95 -6.75 -5.12
CA GLU A 44 17.96 -5.78 -4.70
C GLU A 44 19.34 -6.43 -4.48
N SER A 45 19.37 -7.70 -4.07
CA SER A 45 20.60 -8.47 -3.88
C SER A 45 21.37 -8.75 -5.17
N GLY A 46 20.77 -8.47 -6.35
CA GLY A 46 21.28 -8.85 -7.66
C GLY A 46 20.95 -10.28 -8.07
N ALA A 47 20.19 -11.02 -7.25
CA ALA A 47 19.66 -12.32 -7.63
C ALA A 47 18.47 -12.17 -8.57
N SER A 48 18.33 -13.05 -9.56
CA SER A 48 17.13 -13.12 -10.40
C SER A 48 16.21 -14.24 -9.92
N CYS A 49 14.92 -13.97 -9.83
CA CYS A 49 13.91 -14.94 -9.45
C CYS A 49 12.65 -14.86 -10.33
N TYR A 50 11.91 -15.97 -10.39
CA TYR A 50 10.64 -16.02 -11.10
C TYR A 50 9.50 -15.70 -10.15
N LEU A 51 8.74 -14.67 -10.49
CA LEU A 51 7.55 -14.22 -9.77
C LEU A 51 6.29 -14.67 -10.52
N ASN A 52 5.31 -15.22 -9.80
CA ASN A 52 3.96 -15.42 -10.32
C ASN A 52 3.13 -14.16 -10.01
N PRO A 53 2.67 -13.40 -11.03
CA PRO A 53 1.84 -12.22 -10.83
C PRO A 53 0.61 -12.46 -9.96
N ASN A 54 -0.02 -13.64 -10.07
CA ASN A 54 -1.21 -14.00 -9.29
C ASN A 54 -0.94 -14.21 -7.79
N GLN A 55 0.32 -14.25 -7.36
CA GLN A 55 0.68 -14.30 -5.95
C GLN A 55 0.93 -12.93 -5.34
N ILE A 56 0.96 -11.86 -6.13
CA ILE A 56 1.16 -10.50 -5.63
C ILE A 56 -0.12 -10.06 -4.89
N VAL A 57 0.05 -9.66 -3.63
CA VAL A 57 -1.05 -9.14 -2.79
C VAL A 57 -0.99 -7.62 -2.76
N THR A 58 0.20 -7.05 -2.60
CA THR A 58 0.40 -5.60 -2.49
C THR A 58 1.83 -5.26 -2.93
N VAL A 59 1.98 -4.07 -3.50
CA VAL A 59 3.28 -3.47 -3.80
C VAL A 59 3.39 -2.17 -3.00
N SER A 60 4.45 -2.03 -2.22
CA SER A 60 4.75 -0.79 -1.50
C SER A 60 5.93 -0.06 -2.15
N VAL A 61 5.91 1.26 -2.07
CA VAL A 61 7.02 2.11 -2.50
C VAL A 61 7.57 2.78 -1.26
N SER A 62 8.85 2.58 -1.00
CA SER A 62 9.51 3.34 0.05
C SER A 62 9.77 4.74 -0.50
N GLN A 63 8.95 5.72 -0.09
CA GLN A 63 9.34 7.12 -0.26
C GLN A 63 10.54 7.34 0.65
N SER A 64 11.72 7.54 0.06
CA SER A 64 12.85 8.08 0.81
C SER A 64 12.44 9.46 1.30
N GLU A 65 12.31 9.63 2.61
CA GLU A 65 12.18 10.93 3.26
C GLU A 65 13.37 11.80 2.83
N SER A 66 13.16 12.65 1.84
CA SER A 66 14.02 13.80 1.65
C SER A 66 13.66 14.78 2.75
N GLU A 67 14.55 14.91 3.75
CA GLU A 67 14.44 15.92 4.79
C GLU A 67 14.23 17.32 4.16
N GLN A 68 13.06 17.89 4.50
CA GLN A 68 12.65 19.31 4.52
C GLN A 68 13.23 20.28 3.48
N ASP A 69 12.34 20.84 2.65
CA ASP A 69 12.37 22.28 2.42
C ASP A 69 10.99 22.92 2.59
N THR A 70 10.94 23.70 3.65
CA THR A 70 10.05 24.78 4.07
C THR A 70 9.14 25.44 3.00
N ASN A 71 7.89 25.64 3.44
CA ASN A 71 7.03 26.83 3.23
C ASN A 71 6.00 26.84 2.09
N ASN A 72 4.78 27.26 2.49
CA ASN A 72 3.57 27.57 1.74
C ASN A 72 2.77 26.42 1.12
N SER A 73 1.81 25.90 1.89
CA SER A 73 0.41 25.97 1.46
C SER A 73 -0.48 26.13 2.69
N LYS A 74 -1.03 27.34 2.80
CA LYS A 74 -2.05 27.73 3.75
C LYS A 74 -3.35 27.10 3.27
N GLU A 75 -3.73 25.95 3.81
CA GLU A 75 -5.11 25.47 3.71
C GLU A 75 -5.83 25.83 5.01
N GLU A 76 -6.50 26.98 4.97
CA GLU A 76 -7.64 27.26 5.83
C GLU A 76 -8.73 26.24 5.51
N SER A 77 -8.88 25.23 6.36
CA SER A 77 -10.15 24.56 6.59
C SER A 77 -10.10 23.95 8.00
N GLU A 78 -10.31 24.79 9.01
CA GLU A 78 -10.86 24.31 10.28
C GLU A 78 -12.32 23.92 10.01
N GLY A 79 -12.48 22.72 9.43
CA GLY A 79 -13.72 21.97 9.54
C GLY A 79 -13.87 21.56 11.00
N GLU A 80 -14.80 22.20 11.68
CA GLU A 80 -15.30 21.87 13.01
C GLU A 80 -15.61 20.36 13.07
N HIS A 81 -14.70 19.57 13.64
CA HIS A 81 -14.96 18.17 13.94
C HIS A 81 -15.96 18.12 15.09
N THR A 82 -17.25 18.02 14.78
CA THR A 82 -18.27 17.71 15.77
C THR A 82 -18.00 16.31 16.34
N GLU A 83 -17.77 16.25 17.66
CA GLU A 83 -17.57 15.04 18.48
C GLU A 83 -18.83 14.14 18.57
N GLU A 84 -19.83 14.29 17.69
CA GLU A 84 -21.13 13.61 17.80
C GLU A 84 -21.03 12.08 17.66
N ASN A 85 -20.05 11.57 16.89
CA ASN A 85 -19.91 10.12 16.67
C ASN A 85 -19.47 9.33 17.91
N LEU A 86 -18.76 9.96 18.86
CA LEU A 86 -18.32 9.27 20.08
C LEU A 86 -19.45 9.12 21.11
N ASP A 87 -20.39 10.08 21.14
CA ASP A 87 -21.53 10.04 22.04
C ASP A 87 -22.57 8.98 21.63
N GLU A 88 -22.77 8.74 20.33
CA GLU A 88 -23.66 7.67 19.86
C GLU A 88 -23.15 6.27 20.25
N ILE A 89 -21.84 6.03 20.21
CA ILE A 89 -21.23 4.75 20.59
C ILE A 89 -21.35 4.49 22.11
N GLN A 90 -21.20 5.52 22.94
CA GLN A 90 -21.38 5.36 24.40
C GLN A 90 -22.83 5.07 24.79
N ASN A 91 -23.81 5.64 24.09
CA ASN A 91 -25.22 5.38 24.38
C ASN A 91 -25.64 3.96 23.97
N LEU A 92 -25.14 3.43 22.86
CA LEU A 92 -25.36 2.02 22.46
C LEU A 92 -24.86 1.01 23.50
N SER A 93 -23.73 1.30 24.16
CA SER A 93 -23.18 0.46 25.23
C SER A 93 -24.09 0.41 26.47
N LYS A 94 -24.77 1.52 26.80
CA LYS A 94 -25.73 1.57 27.91
C LYS A 94 -27.01 0.78 27.64
N ASP A 95 -27.51 0.79 26.40
CA ASP A 95 -28.74 0.07 26.05
C ASP A 95 -28.56 -1.46 26.08
N ILE A 96 -27.36 -1.96 25.79
CA ILE A 96 -27.04 -3.41 25.87
C ILE A 96 -26.95 -3.88 27.34
N GLY A 97 -26.50 -3.02 28.26
CA GLY A 97 -26.35 -3.36 29.68
C GLY A 97 -27.65 -3.46 30.48
N ASN A 98 -28.77 -2.99 29.92
CA ASN A 98 -30.09 -3.00 30.58
C ASN A 98 -31.04 -4.09 30.02
N MET A 99 -30.51 -5.06 29.26
CA MET A 99 -31.29 -6.14 28.64
C MET A 99 -31.22 -7.48 29.40
N GLU A 100 -30.82 -7.47 30.68
CA GLU A 100 -30.97 -8.57 31.65
C GLU A 100 -32.11 -8.33 32.64
#